data_AF-A0A352KH11-F1
#
_entry.id   AF-A0A352KH11-F1
#
_cell.length_a   1.000
_cell.length_b   1.000
_cell.length_c   1.000
_cell.angle_alpha   90.00
_cell.angle_beta   90.00
_cell.angle_gamma   90.00
#
_symmetry.space_group_name_H-M   'P 1'
#
loop_
_entity.id
_entity.type
_entity.pdbx_description
1 polymer ?
#
loop_
_entity_poly.entity_id
_entity_poly.type
_entity_poly.pdbx_seq_one_letter_code
_entity_poly.pdbx_strand_id
1 'polypeptide(L)'
;MGLLAMFGVSGSLAGWLIIGLLVLFSCARGVASVAAKDTLGKTVSKGKRGKVSGYAATLSGIVACAVGAYFALAPSDFRPDWLLYGLLILAGISWFAAATAYARIPELPGATEGARGISDLLTAQIKLLLQDRE
;
A
#
# COMPACT_ATOMS: atom_id res chain seq x y z
N MET A 1 8.21 -3.08 -11.60
CA MET A 1 9.68 -3.08 -11.52
C MET A 1 10.28 -4.37 -12.05
N GLY A 2 9.98 -5.54 -11.48
CA GLY A 2 10.59 -6.82 -11.93
C GLY A 2 10.43 -7.13 -13.41
N LEU A 3 9.28 -6.81 -14.01
CA LEU A 3 9.06 -6.97 -15.46
C LEU A 3 9.98 -6.08 -16.30
N LEU A 4 10.30 -4.85 -15.86
CA LEU A 4 11.23 -3.96 -16.59
C LEU A 4 12.64 -4.55 -16.66
N ALA A 5 13.08 -5.18 -15.56
CA ALA A 5 14.35 -5.89 -15.52
C ALA A 5 14.34 -7.12 -16.43
N MET A 6 13.23 -7.87 -16.47
CA MET A 6 13.07 -9.04 -17.35
C MET A 6 13.13 -8.67 -18.85
N PHE A 7 12.60 -7.51 -19.23
CA PHE A 7 12.68 -6.99 -20.60
C PHE A 7 14.02 -6.30 -20.93
N GLY A 8 14.99 -6.32 -20.00
CA GLY A 8 16.32 -5.75 -20.24
C GLY A 8 16.33 -4.22 -20.36
N VAL A 9 15.31 -3.53 -19.84
CA VAL A 9 15.26 -2.07 -19.89
C VAL A 9 16.33 -1.51 -18.96
N SER A 10 17.29 -0.78 -19.54
CA SER A 10 18.46 -0.25 -18.84
C SER A 10 18.66 1.24 -19.13
N GLY A 11 19.59 1.87 -18.41
CA GLY A 11 19.92 3.30 -18.58
C GLY A 11 18.85 4.25 -18.03
N SER A 12 18.84 5.48 -18.55
CA SER A 12 17.97 6.57 -18.08
C SER A 12 16.48 6.23 -18.22
N LEU A 13 16.10 5.49 -19.27
CA LEU A 13 14.73 5.03 -19.49
C LEU A 13 14.23 4.13 -18.34
N ALA A 14 15.07 3.19 -17.88
CA ALA A 14 14.74 2.35 -16.74
C ALA A 14 14.50 3.18 -15.47
N GLY A 15 15.35 4.19 -15.24
CA GLY A 15 15.21 5.12 -14.12
C GLY A 15 13.85 5.83 -14.12
N TRP A 16 13.47 6.45 -15.24
CA TRP A 16 12.19 7.14 -15.36
C TRP A 16 10.98 6.22 -15.20
N LEU A 17 11.04 5.00 -15.74
CA LEU A 17 9.96 4.02 -15.59
C LEU A 17 9.82 3.54 -14.14
N ILE A 18 10.94 3.34 -13.43
CA ILE A 18 10.92 3.00 -12.01
C ILE A 18 10.32 4.17 -11.21
N ILE A 19 10.71 5.41 -11.47
CA ILE A 19 10.11 6.57 -10.79
C ILE A 19 8.60 6.62 -11.05
N GLY A 20 8.16 6.49 -12.31
CA GLY A 20 6.74 6.51 -12.66
C GLY A 20 5.94 5.41 -11.95
N LEU A 21 6.49 4.19 -11.89
CA LEU A 21 5.87 3.08 -11.16
C LEU A 21 5.86 3.30 -9.64
N LEU A 22 6.88 3.95 -9.06
CA LEU A 22 6.88 4.32 -7.64
C LEU A 22 5.83 5.39 -7.32
N VAL A 23 5.66 6.37 -8.21
CA VAL A 23 4.59 7.38 -8.10
C VAL A 23 3.23 6.69 -8.11
N LEU A 24 2.97 5.82 -9.09
CA LEU A 24 1.72 5.07 -9.17
C LEU A 24 1.48 4.21 -7.93
N PHE A 25 2.52 3.49 -7.47
CA PHE A 25 2.44 2.67 -6.27
C PHE A 25 2.14 3.50 -5.01
N SER A 26 2.75 4.68 -4.88
CA SER A 26 2.50 5.63 -3.79
C SER A 26 1.04 6.09 -3.78
N CYS A 27 0.50 6.47 -4.94
CA CYS A 27 -0.91 6.85 -5.08
C CYS A 27 -1.85 5.69 -4.70
N ALA A 28 -1.59 4.47 -5.21
CA ALA A 28 -2.38 3.29 -4.89
C ALA A 28 -2.37 2.97 -3.39
N ARG A 29 -1.21 3.09 -2.72
CA ARG A 29 -1.09 2.96 -1.26
C ARG A 29 -1.86 4.05 -0.51
N GLY A 30 -1.87 5.28 -1.03
CA GLY A 30 -2.67 6.38 -0.50
C GLY A 30 -4.17 6.06 -0.51
N VAL A 31 -4.69 5.61 -1.66
CA VAL A 31 -6.10 5.19 -1.80
C VAL A 31 -6.42 4.02 -0.86
N ALA A 32 -5.55 3.01 -0.80
CA ALA A 32 -5.72 1.86 0.09
C ALA A 32 -5.76 2.27 1.58
N SER A 33 -4.99 3.30 1.98
CA SER A 33 -5.00 3.83 3.35
C SER A 33 -6.32 4.50 3.72
N VAL A 34 -6.90 5.28 2.78
CA VAL A 34 -8.21 5.90 2.97
C VAL A 34 -9.30 4.85 3.06
N ALA A 35 -9.34 3.91 2.10
CA ALA A 35 -10.30 2.80 2.10
C ALA A 35 -10.21 1.98 3.39
N ALA A 36 -8.99 1.64 3.84
CA ALA A 36 -8.80 0.86 5.06
C ALA A 36 -9.39 1.56 6.30
N LYS A 37 -9.26 2.88 6.41
CA LYS A 37 -9.84 3.66 7.52
C LYS A 37 -11.36 3.72 7.44
N ASP A 38 -11.90 3.91 6.24
CA ASP A 38 -13.34 3.97 6.00
C ASP A 38 -14.00 2.62 6.35
N THR A 39 -13.49 1.52 5.80
CA THR A 39 -13.99 0.17 6.09
C THR A 39 -13.89 -0.16 7.58
N LEU A 40 -12.77 0.18 8.24
CA LEU A 40 -12.59 -0.03 9.68
C LEU A 40 -13.57 0.82 10.51
N GLY A 41 -13.93 2.01 10.03
CA GLY A 41 -14.93 2.89 10.63
C GLY A 41 -16.35 2.34 10.54
N LYS A 42 -16.66 1.59 9.49
CA LYS A 42 -17.99 1.02 9.24
C LYS A 42 -18.18 -0.38 9.85
N THR A 43 -17.14 -1.21 9.85
CA THR A 43 -17.25 -2.65 10.15
C THR A 43 -16.82 -3.04 11.56
N VAL A 44 -15.97 -2.23 12.22
CA VAL A 44 -15.44 -2.54 13.55
C VAL A 44 -16.07 -1.63 14.60
N SER A 45 -16.51 -2.22 15.71
CA SER A 45 -17.11 -1.49 16.84
C SER A 45 -16.17 -0.41 17.40
N LYS A 46 -16.73 0.70 17.87
CA LYS A 46 -15.97 1.72 18.61
C LYS A 46 -15.23 1.05 19.79
N GLY A 47 -13.99 1.45 20.05
CA GLY A 47 -13.12 0.88 21.08
C GLY A 47 -12.27 -0.33 20.68
N LYS A 48 -12.61 -1.08 19.61
CA LYS A 48 -11.80 -2.22 19.12
C LYS A 48 -10.89 -1.89 17.93
N ARG A 49 -11.20 -0.80 17.21
CA ARG A 49 -10.48 -0.30 16.03
C ARG A 49 -8.97 -0.17 16.23
N GLY A 50 -8.55 0.44 17.34
CA GLY A 50 -7.13 0.64 17.66
C GLY A 50 -6.37 -0.67 17.90
N LYS A 51 -7.05 -1.73 18.41
CA LYS A 51 -6.44 -3.05 18.59
C LYS A 51 -6.18 -3.73 17.25
N VAL A 52 -7.12 -3.62 16.31
CA VAL A 52 -6.96 -4.19 14.95
C VAL A 52 -5.78 -3.55 14.23
N SER A 53 -5.71 -2.22 14.19
CA SER A 53 -4.57 -1.52 13.59
C SER A 53 -3.28 -1.75 14.36
N GLY A 54 -3.36 -1.85 15.70
CA GLY A 54 -2.22 -2.13 16.57
C GLY A 54 -1.59 -3.49 16.27
N TYR A 55 -2.39 -4.56 16.22
CA TYR A 55 -1.89 -5.89 15.90
C TYR A 55 -1.27 -5.95 14.50
N ALA A 56 -1.90 -5.32 13.51
CA ALA A 56 -1.35 -5.25 12.16
C ALA A 56 0.01 -4.52 12.13
N ALA A 57 0.13 -3.40 12.85
CA ALA A 57 1.37 -2.63 12.95
C ALA A 57 2.47 -3.40 13.69
N THR A 58 2.15 -4.04 14.81
CA THR A 58 3.12 -4.84 15.57
C THR A 58 3.63 -6.02 14.76
N LEU A 59 2.74 -6.78 14.12
CA LEU A 59 3.14 -7.95 13.33
C LEU A 59 4.01 -7.54 12.13
N SER A 60 3.60 -6.51 11.39
CA SER A 60 4.39 -6.00 10.26
C SER A 60 5.73 -5.42 10.70
N GLY A 61 5.79 -4.74 11.86
CA GLY A 61 7.02 -4.25 12.46
C GLY A 61 7.98 -5.38 12.82
N ILE A 62 7.50 -6.44 13.47
CA ILE A 62 8.32 -7.62 13.80
C ILE A 62 8.91 -8.25 12.54
N VAL A 63 8.09 -8.46 11.50
CA VAL A 63 8.55 -9.04 10.23
C VAL A 63 9.58 -8.12 9.56
N ALA A 64 9.32 -6.81 9.50
CA ALA A 64 10.24 -5.85 8.91
C ALA A 64 11.58 -5.79 9.67
N CYS A 65 11.54 -5.81 11.01
CA CYS A 65 12.73 -5.85 11.86
C CYS A 65 13.52 -7.15 11.65
N ALA A 66 12.86 -8.30 11.58
CA ALA A 66 13.52 -9.58 11.35
C ALA A 66 14.23 -9.63 9.99
N VAL A 67 13.55 -9.20 8.93
CA VAL A 67 14.13 -9.11 7.59
C VAL A 67 15.28 -8.10 7.56
N GLY A 68 15.10 -6.92 8.14
CA GLY A 68 16.15 -5.90 8.21
C GLY A 68 17.39 -6.37 8.98
N ALA A 69 17.19 -7.01 10.13
CA ALA A 69 18.27 -7.58 10.94
C ALA A 69 19.00 -8.70 10.19
N TYR A 70 18.28 -9.55 9.46
CA TYR A 70 18.88 -10.56 8.59
C TYR A 70 19.81 -9.92 7.56
N PHE A 71 19.34 -8.94 6.80
CA PHE A 71 20.19 -8.31 5.78
C PHE A 71 21.38 -7.53 6.37
N ALA A 72 21.20 -6.92 7.54
CA ALA A 72 22.25 -6.16 8.22
C ALA A 72 23.35 -7.05 8.82
N LEU A 73 23.00 -8.20 9.40
CA LEU A 73 23.91 -9.04 10.18
C LEU A 73 24.39 -10.30 9.46
N ALA A 74 23.64 -10.80 8.47
CA ALA A 74 24.01 -12.02 7.76
C ALA A 74 25.29 -11.82 6.91
N PRO A 75 26.21 -12.81 6.89
CA PRO A 75 27.36 -12.78 5.99
C PRO A 75 26.95 -12.71 4.50
N SER A 76 27.83 -12.21 3.64
CA SER A 76 27.58 -12.11 2.18
C SER A 76 27.18 -13.45 1.56
N ASP A 77 27.79 -14.53 2.02
CA ASP A 77 27.56 -15.89 1.49
C ASP A 77 26.14 -16.40 1.76
N PHE A 78 25.43 -15.77 2.70
CA PHE A 78 24.03 -16.05 3.05
C PHE A 78 23.06 -14.99 2.52
N ARG A 79 23.49 -14.11 1.61
CA ARG A 79 22.63 -13.10 0.98
C ARG A 79 22.58 -13.28 -0.53
N PRO A 80 21.99 -14.39 -1.03
CA PRO A 80 21.89 -14.60 -2.46
C PRO A 80 20.85 -13.65 -3.08
N ASP A 81 21.11 -13.19 -4.30
CA ASP A 81 20.25 -12.22 -5.01
C ASP A 81 18.80 -12.70 -5.17
N TRP A 82 18.59 -14.02 -5.31
CA TRP A 82 17.25 -14.61 -5.42
C TRP A 82 16.37 -14.34 -4.20
N LEU A 83 16.96 -14.14 -3.01
CA LEU A 83 16.21 -13.84 -1.80
C LEU A 83 15.51 -12.49 -1.91
N LEU A 84 16.18 -11.48 -2.48
CA LEU A 84 15.58 -10.16 -2.71
C LEU A 84 14.43 -10.25 -3.73
N TYR A 85 14.61 -11.01 -4.82
CA TYR A 85 13.54 -11.24 -5.78
C TYR A 85 12.35 -11.97 -5.16
N GLY A 86 12.61 -13.00 -4.35
CA GLY A 86 11.58 -13.74 -3.63
C GLY A 86 10.80 -12.85 -2.65
N LEU A 87 11.49 -12.00 -1.90
CA LEU A 87 10.86 -11.06 -0.97
C LEU A 87 9.98 -10.03 -1.70
N LEU A 88 10.44 -9.50 -2.84
CA LEU A 88 9.65 -8.58 -3.67
C LEU A 88 8.40 -9.24 -4.25
N ILE A 89 8.50 -10.49 -4.71
CA ILE A 89 7.36 -11.26 -5.21
C ILE A 89 6.36 -11.51 -4.08
N LEU A 90 6.84 -11.93 -2.90
CA LEU A 90 6.01 -12.15 -1.73
C LEU A 90 5.30 -10.87 -1.28
N ALA A 91 5.99 -9.73 -1.31
CA ALA A 91 5.40 -8.43 -1.04
C ALA A 91 4.29 -8.09 -2.05
N GLY A 92 4.50 -8.37 -3.34
CA GLY A 92 3.47 -8.20 -4.37
C GLY A 92 2.24 -9.09 -4.15
N ILE A 93 2.45 -10.38 -3.86
CA ILE A 93 1.38 -11.35 -3.59
C ILE A 93 0.59 -10.93 -2.34
N SER A 94 1.28 -10.57 -1.26
CA SER A 94 0.62 -10.15 -0.02
C SER A 94 -0.24 -8.89 -0.21
N TRP A 95 0.17 -7.98 -1.10
CA TRP A 95 -0.64 -6.81 -1.46
C TRP A 95 -1.94 -7.18 -2.16
N PHE A 96 -1.90 -8.09 -3.14
CA PHE A 96 -3.12 -8.60 -3.80
C PHE A 96 -4.00 -9.43 -2.86
N ALA A 97 -3.39 -10.24 -1.99
CA ALA A 97 -4.10 -10.98 -0.95
C ALA A 97 -4.83 -10.03 0.01
N ALA A 98 -4.20 -8.92 0.40
CA ALA A 98 -4.86 -7.89 1.20
C ALA A 98 -6.01 -7.23 0.42
N ALA A 99 -5.79 -6.84 -0.84
CA ALA A 99 -6.84 -6.24 -1.67
C ALA A 99 -8.07 -7.14 -1.81
N THR A 100 -7.87 -8.43 -2.05
CA THR A 100 -8.97 -9.41 -2.14
C THR A 100 -9.65 -9.65 -0.79
N ALA A 101 -8.92 -9.64 0.32
CA ALA A 101 -9.50 -9.71 1.66
C ALA A 101 -10.40 -8.49 1.94
N TYR A 102 -9.93 -7.28 1.62
CA TYR A 102 -10.71 -6.05 1.76
C TYR A 102 -11.96 -6.03 0.88
N ALA A 103 -11.87 -6.52 -0.37
CA ALA A 103 -13.01 -6.61 -1.28
C ALA A 103 -14.13 -7.56 -0.78
N ARG A 104 -13.82 -8.46 0.16
CA ARG A 104 -14.78 -9.39 0.76
C ARG A 104 -15.39 -8.88 2.06
N ILE A 105 -14.97 -7.72 2.57
CA ILE A 105 -15.51 -7.18 3.81
C ILE A 105 -16.95 -6.69 3.54
N PRO A 106 -17.96 -7.24 4.24
CA PRO A 106 -19.33 -6.78 4.08
C PRO A 106 -19.47 -5.38 4.71
N GLU A 107 -19.82 -4.39 3.90
CA GLU A 107 -20.18 -3.07 4.39
C GLU A 107 -21.66 -3.06 4.82
N LEU A 108 -21.98 -2.45 5.97
CA LEU A 108 -23.36 -2.36 6.44
C LEU A 108 -24.21 -1.49 5.49
N PRO A 109 -25.49 -1.84 5.27
CA PRO A 109 -26.40 -1.05 4.42
C PRO A 109 -26.54 0.40 4.94
N GLY A 110 -26.47 1.37 4.04
CA GLY A 110 -26.44 2.82 4.32
C GLY A 110 -25.04 3.44 4.40
N ALA A 111 -23.97 2.64 4.44
CA ALA A 111 -22.60 3.14 4.53
C ALA A 111 -22.00 3.60 3.19
N THR A 112 -22.64 3.28 2.07
CA THR A 112 -22.23 3.66 0.70
C THR A 112 -22.97 4.88 0.14
N GLU A 113 -24.00 5.39 0.82
CA GLU A 113 -24.83 6.51 0.32
C GLU A 113 -24.08 7.86 0.25
N GLY A 114 -22.93 7.98 0.92
CA GLY A 114 -22.05 9.15 0.86
C GLY A 114 -20.82 9.00 -0.04
N ALA A 115 -20.67 7.88 -0.77
CA ALA A 115 -19.48 7.61 -1.57
C ALA A 115 -19.43 8.53 -2.80
N ARG A 116 -18.77 9.68 -2.67
CA ARG A 116 -18.44 10.56 -3.79
C ARG A 116 -17.41 9.88 -4.68
N GLY A 117 -17.62 9.92 -5.99
CA GLY A 117 -16.64 9.42 -6.95
C GLY A 117 -15.30 10.15 -6.83
N ILE A 118 -14.22 9.51 -7.26
CA ILE A 118 -12.88 10.12 -7.27
C ILE A 118 -12.89 11.44 -8.05
N SER A 119 -13.67 11.53 -9.14
CA SER A 119 -13.88 12.75 -9.92
C SER A 119 -14.53 13.88 -9.10
N ASP A 120 -15.56 13.56 -8.32
CA ASP A 120 -16.29 14.54 -7.51
C ASP A 120 -15.42 15.05 -6.36
N LEU A 121 -14.64 14.16 -5.75
CA LEU A 121 -13.69 14.51 -4.69
C LEU A 121 -12.54 15.38 -5.22
N LEU A 122 -11.97 15.04 -6.38
CA LEU A 122 -10.91 15.84 -7.01
C LEU A 122 -11.42 17.24 -7.36
N THR A 123 -12.60 17.34 -7.95
CA THR A 123 -13.20 18.63 -8.30
C THR A 123 -13.46 19.48 -7.06
N ALA A 124 -13.98 18.87 -5.99
CA ALA A 124 -14.22 19.57 -4.72
C ALA A 124 -12.92 20.03 -4.03
N GLN A 125 -11.88 19.19 -4.01
CA GLN A 125 -10.57 19.51 -3.43
C GLN A 125 -9.86 20.63 -4.21
N ILE A 126 -9.86 20.57 -5.54
CA ILE A 126 -9.29 21.64 -6.39
C ILE A 126 -10.05 22.94 -6.18
N LYS A 127 -11.38 22.88 -6.07
CA LYS A 127 -12.21 24.04 -5.77
C LYS A 127 -11.90 24.64 -4.40
N LEU A 128 -11.68 23.79 -3.38
CA LEU A 128 -11.25 24.23 -2.05
C LEU A 128 -9.89 24.93 -2.12
N LEU A 129 -8.88 24.34 -2.78
CA LEU A 129 -7.55 24.95 -2.94
C LEU A 129 -7.58 26.29 -3.70
N LEU A 130 -8.53 26.47 -4.62
CA LEU A 130 -8.73 27.74 -5.33
C LEU A 130 -9.47 28.79 -4.50
N GLN A 131 -10.32 28.35 -3.56
CA GLN A 131 -11.05 29.22 -2.63
C GLN A 131 -10.24 29.53 -1.36
N ASP A 132 -9.25 28.71 -1.02
CA ASP A 132 -8.34 28.87 0.13
C ASP A 132 -7.23 29.88 -0.18
N ARG A 133 -7.68 31.07 -0.61
CA ARG A 133 -6.85 32.22 -0.96
C ARG A 133 -7.18 33.38 -0.02
N GLU A 134 -7.11 33.13 1.28
CA GLU A 134 -7.02 34.14 2.35
C GLU A 134 -5.90 33.76 3.32
#